data_AF-A0A150UAW1-F1
#
_entry.id   AF-A0A150UAW1-F1
#
_cell.length_a   1.000
_cell.length_b   1.000
_cell.length_c   1.000
_cell.angle_alpha   90.00
_cell.angle_beta   90.00
_cell.angle_gamma   90.00
#
_symmetry.space_group_name_H-M   'P 1'
#
loop_
_entity.id
_entity.type
_entity.pdbx_description
1 polymer ?
#
loop_
_entity_poly.entity_id
_entity_poly.type
_entity_poly.pdbx_seq_one_letter_code
_entity_poly.pdbx_strand_id
1 'polypeptide(L)' 'MLCSKPSRVIRTTLDLANARQVKSVRRRLKISDADLIRIVDKIGNSLHDIEKEVLLERLALDEQASNKGGLAVPG' A
#
# COMPACT_ATOMS: atom_id res chain seq x y z
N MET A 1 -13.79 27.57 19.88
CA MET A 1 -14.60 26.42 19.45
C MET A 1 -13.84 25.70 18.35
N LEU A 2 -13.19 24.57 18.66
CA LEU A 2 -12.50 23.78 17.64
C LEU A 2 -13.57 23.07 16.79
N CYS A 3 -13.86 23.62 15.62
CA CYS A 3 -14.60 22.92 14.58
C CYS A 3 -13.72 21.78 14.07
N SER A 4 -13.80 20.62 14.74
CA SER A 4 -13.26 19.36 14.26
C SER A 4 -13.88 19.10 12.88
N LYS A 5 -13.08 19.31 11.83
CA LYS A 5 -13.47 18.94 10.46
C LYS A 5 -14.03 17.51 10.54
N PRO A 6 -15.23 17.22 10.02
CA PRO A 6 -15.54 15.85 9.70
C PRO A 6 -14.53 15.51 8.61
N SER A 7 -13.47 14.79 9.00
CA SER A 7 -12.63 14.08 8.04
C SER A 7 -13.64 13.25 7.27
N ARG A 8 -14.00 13.71 6.07
CA ARG A 8 -14.80 12.95 5.14
C ARG A 8 -13.90 11.79 4.81
N VAL A 9 -13.99 10.76 5.65
CA VAL A 9 -13.39 9.48 5.40
C VAL A 9 -14.20 9.00 4.22
N ILE A 10 -13.74 9.33 3.02
CA ILE A 10 -14.15 8.68 1.80
C ILE A 10 -13.61 7.27 1.99
N ARG A 11 -14.34 6.47 2.78
CA ARG A 11 -14.10 5.05 3.00
C ARG A 11 -14.53 4.38 1.71
N THR A 12 -13.72 4.52 0.67
CA THR A 12 -13.75 3.58 -0.44
C THR A 12 -13.27 2.27 0.16
N THR A 13 -14.20 1.49 0.69
CA THR A 13 -13.91 0.12 1.10
C THR A 13 -13.60 -0.67 -0.17
N LEU A 14 -12.47 -1.36 -0.19
CA LEU A 14 -12.12 -2.33 -1.22
C LEU A 14 -13.08 -3.51 -1.09
N ASP A 15 -13.88 -3.73 -2.12
CA ASP A 15 -14.69 -4.91 -2.26
C ASP A 15 -13.86 -5.99 -2.99
N LEU A 16 -13.51 -7.06 -2.26
CA LEU A 16 -12.79 -8.21 -2.82
C LEU A 16 -13.64 -9.01 -3.82
N ALA A 17 -14.97 -8.96 -3.72
CA ALA A 17 -15.87 -9.54 -4.71
C ALA A 17 -15.94 -8.66 -5.98
N ASN A 18 -15.52 -7.39 -5.91
CA ASN A 18 -15.45 -6.50 -7.06
C ASN A 18 -14.13 -6.64 -7.82
N ALA A 19 -14.13 -7.52 -8.82
CA ALA A 19 -12.97 -7.79 -9.68
C ALA A 19 -12.40 -6.52 -10.36
N ARG A 20 -13.20 -5.48 -10.61
CA ARG A 20 -12.70 -4.21 -11.17
C ARG A 20 -11.85 -3.44 -10.16
N GLN A 21 -12.30 -3.36 -8.90
CA GLN A 21 -11.52 -2.69 -7.86
C GLN A 21 -10.25 -3.46 -7.55
N VAL A 22 -10.33 -4.78 -7.36
CA VAL A 22 -9.18 -5.66 -7.14
C VAL A 22 -8.17 -5.51 -8.28
N LYS A 23 -8.60 -5.60 -9.54
CA LYS A 23 -7.71 -5.43 -10.70
C LYS A 23 -7.09 -4.04 -10.77
N SER A 24 -7.84 -2.99 -10.41
CA SER A 24 -7.34 -1.62 -10.38
C SER A 24 -6.28 -1.41 -9.30
N VAL A 25 -6.55 -1.86 -8.07
CA VAL A 25 -5.61 -1.79 -6.94
C VAL A 25 -4.36 -2.59 -7.25
N ARG A 26 -4.51 -3.82 -7.73
CA ARG A 26 -3.39 -4.69 -8.11
C ARG A 26 -2.51 -4.06 -9.19
N ARG A 27 -3.12 -3.37 -10.17
CA ARG A 27 -2.38 -2.65 -11.23
C ARG A 27 -1.68 -1.39 -10.71
N ARG A 28 -2.31 -0.62 -9.83
CA ARG A 28 -1.72 0.57 -9.21
C ARG A 28 -0.52 0.21 -8.32
N LEU A 29 -0.72 -0.80 -7.48
CA LEU A 29 0.22 -1.19 -6.44
C LEU A 29 1.27 -2.18 -6.94
N LYS A 30 1.06 -2.78 -8.12
CA LYS A 30 1.94 -3.79 -8.74
C LYS A 30 2.25 -4.98 -7.82
N ILE A 31 1.30 -5.34 -6.97
CA ILE A 31 1.41 -6.47 -6.03
C ILE A 31 0.71 -7.71 -6.57
N SER A 32 1.00 -8.87 -5.98
CA SER A 32 0.29 -10.11 -6.28
C SER A 32 -1.09 -10.15 -5.60
N ASP A 33 -1.95 -11.06 -6.06
CA ASP A 33 -3.26 -11.31 -5.45
C ASP A 33 -3.12 -11.79 -4.00
N ALA A 34 -2.14 -12.67 -3.75
CA ALA A 34 -1.81 -13.17 -2.43
C ALA A 34 -1.36 -12.04 -1.46
N ASP A 35 -0.54 -11.10 -1.93
CA ASP A 35 -0.13 -9.95 -1.12
C ASP A 35 -1.30 -9.02 -0.83
N LEU A 36 -2.17 -8.79 -1.82
CA LEU A 36 -3.37 -7.99 -1.62
C LEU A 36 -4.26 -8.59 -0.53
N ILE A 37 -4.50 -9.90 -0.57
CA ILE A 37 -5.28 -10.61 0.46
C ILE A 37 -4.60 -10.49 1.83
N ARG A 38 -3.27 -10.70 1.90
CA ARG A 38 -2.52 -10.59 3.16
C ARG A 38 -2.62 -9.20 3.78
N ILE A 39 -2.55 -8.15 2.97
CA ILE A 39 -2.65 -6.75 3.42
C ILE A 39 -4.08 -6.43 3.86
N VAL A 40 -5.08 -6.89 3.12
CA VAL A 40 -6.49 -6.74 3.49
C VAL A 40 -6.80 -7.46 4.79
N ASP A 41 -6.25 -8.65 5.01
CA ASP A 41 -6.42 -9.40 6.27
C ASP A 41 -5.77 -8.68 7.45
N LYS A 42 -4.60 -8.05 7.24
CA LYS A 42 -3.85 -7.31 8.27
C LYS A 42 -4.52 -5.99 8.67
N ILE A 43 -5.05 -5.22 7.71
CA ILE A 43 -5.47 -3.81 7.93
C ILE A 43 -6.97 -3.60 7.71
N GLY A 44 -7.63 -4.56 7.07
CA GLY A 44 -9.04 -4.52 6.69
C GLY A 44 -9.26 -3.99 5.27
N ASN A 45 -10.52 -4.00 4.85
CA ASN A 45 -10.96 -3.62 3.51
C ASN A 45 -10.88 -2.11 3.22
N SER A 46 -10.06 -1.32 3.91
CA SER A 46 -9.95 0.11 3.65
C SER A 46 -8.95 0.34 2.52
N LEU A 47 -9.43 0.77 1.34
CA LEU A 47 -8.58 0.96 0.16
C LEU A 47 -7.50 2.03 0.41
N HIS A 48 -7.80 3.02 1.24
CA HIS A 48 -6.83 4.04 1.64
C HIS A 48 -5.69 3.47 2.49
N ASP A 49 -6.01 2.59 3.43
CA ASP A 49 -5.01 1.98 4.30
C ASP A 49 -4.17 0.95 3.53
N ILE A 50 -4.78 0.21 2.59
CA ILE A 50 -4.07 -0.70 1.67
C ILE A 50 -3.10 0.08 0.77
N GLU A 51 -3.56 1.19 0.16
CA GLU A 51 -2.68 2.03 -0.67
C GLU A 51 -1.52 2.62 0.15
N LYS A 52 -1.77 3.05 1.39
CA LYS A 52 -0.73 3.56 2.30
C LYS A 52 0.27 2.49 2.71
N GLU A 53 -0.20 1.31 3.12
CA GLU A 53 0.70 0.23 3.52
C GLU A 53 1.60 -0.18 2.36
N VAL A 54 1.04 -0.35 1.15
CA VAL A 54 1.88 -0.72 0.01
C VAL A 54 2.84 0.38 -0.38
N LEU A 55 2.44 1.65 -0.30
CA LEU A 55 3.36 2.76 -0.53
C LEU A 55 4.51 2.75 0.50
N LEU A 56 4.20 2.51 1.78
CA LEU A 56 5.18 2.38 2.84
C LEU A 56 6.11 1.19 2.61
N GLU A 57 5.57 0.02 2.25
CA GLU A 57 6.34 -1.20 1.98
C GLU A 57 7.23 -1.02 0.75
N ARG A 58 6.77 -0.29 -0.29
CA ARG A 58 7.60 0.08 -1.45
C ARG A 58 8.69 1.07 -1.09
N LEU A 59 8.41 2.08 -0.27
CA LEU A 59 9.44 3.02 0.21
C LEU A 59 10.48 2.32 1.07
N ALA A 60 10.04 1.39 1.94
CA ALA A 60 10.94 0.57 2.74
C ALA A 60 11.78 -0.40 1.88
N LEU A 61 11.20 -0.96 0.80
CA LEU A 61 11.94 -1.77 -0.17
C LEU A 61 12.97 -0.96 -0.97
N ASP A 62 12.67 0.30 -1.29
CA ASP A 62 13.62 1.22 -1.94
C ASP A 62 14.80 1.56 -1.01
N GLU A 63 14.51 1.78 0.29
CA GLU A 63 15.54 2.00 1.32
C GLU A 63 16.43 0.75 1.51
N GLN A 64 15.85 -0.45 1.46
CA GLN A 64 16.59 -1.72 1.52
C GLN A 64 17.42 -1.99 0.25
N ALA A 65 16.96 -1.53 -0.92
CA ALA A 65 17.73 -1.62 -2.16
C ALA A 65 18.94 -0.66 -2.16
N SER A 66 18.79 0.53 -1.55
CA SER A 66 19.89 1.48 -1.40
C SER A 66 20.95 1.03 -0.37
N ASN A 67 20.61 0.14 0.57
CA ASN A 67 21.57 -0.40 1.55
C ASN A 67 22.45 -1.56 1.03
N LYS A 68 22.33 -1.93 -0.26
CA LYS A 68 23.22 -2.92 -0.92
C LYS A 68 24.11 -2.32 -2.02
N GLY A 69 24.33 -1.00 -1.99
CA GLY A 69 25.04 -0.28 -3.07
C GLY A 69 26.38 0.37 -2.72
N GLY A 70 26.92 0.19 -1.50
CA GLY A 70 28.07 1.00 -1.08
C GLY A 70 29.15 0.24 -0.33
N LEU A 71 29.95 -0.57 -1.03
CA LEU A 71 31.42 -0.53 -0.92
C LEU A 71 32.06 -1.46 -1.97
N ALA A 72 32.27 -0.95 -3.19
CA ALA A 72 33.27 -1.49 -4.10
C ALA A 72 34.32 -0.39 -4.30
N VAL A 73 35.37 -0.44 -3.49
CA VAL A 73 36.60 0.33 -3.69
C VAL A 73 37.50 -0.47 -4.66
N PRO A 74 37.79 0.01 -5.88
CA PRO A 74 38.93 -0.50 -6.63
C PRO A 74 40.21 0.13 -6.08
N GLY A 75 41.26 -0.69 -5.95
CA GLY A 75 42.57 -0.29 -5.44
C GLY A 75 43.42 0.49 -6.42
#